data_AF-A0A951RZH9-F1
#
_entry.id   AF-A0A951RZH9-F1
#
_cell.length_a   1.000
_cell.length_b   1.000
_cell.length_c   1.000
_cell.angle_alpha   90.00
_cell.angle_beta   90.00
_cell.angle_gamma   90.00
#
_symmetry.space_group_name_H-M   'P 1'
#
loop_
_entity.id
_entity.type
_entity.pdbx_description
1 polymer ?
#
loop_
_entity_poly.entity_id
_entity_poly.type
_entity_poly.pdbx_seq_one_letter_code
_entity_poly.pdbx_strand_id
1 'polypeptide(L)'
;MYIRSFKFDAQLEVWVKNDLKEDFRLFKTYRVCMASGTMGPKRMEGDFQVPEGFYYINELNPRSLYHLALGLNYPNTSDKILSDAQRPGAGIYIHGSCVSVGCIPVTDAEIEELYVLASYAREEGQDFVPVHVFPIRFDNKKSVDFLKQLYKDNPEMIKFSAQLEKAFNEFQNTHRLPVILTDPKGNYVLGS
;
A
#
# COMPACT_ATOMS: atom_id res chain seq x y z
N MET A 1 9.98 1.66 10.42
CA MET A 1 8.83 2.32 9.75
C MET A 1 7.96 1.30 9.03
N TYR A 2 6.65 1.52 8.96
CA TYR A 2 5.67 0.77 8.19
C TYR A 2 4.58 1.73 7.70
N ILE A 3 4.13 1.58 6.46
CA ILE A 3 3.12 2.45 5.84
C ILE A 3 1.85 1.65 5.53
N ARG A 4 0.68 2.19 5.85
CA ARG A 4 -0.63 1.71 5.38
C ARG A 4 -1.30 2.78 4.53
N SER A 5 -1.82 2.44 3.37
CA SER A 5 -2.63 3.35 2.54
C SER A 5 -4.03 2.76 2.34
N PHE A 6 -5.06 3.60 2.42
CA PHE A 6 -6.46 3.21 2.32
C PHE A 6 -7.13 4.01 1.19
N LYS A 7 -7.39 3.35 0.06
CA LYS A 7 -7.82 4.02 -1.18
C LYS A 7 -9.14 4.75 -1.02
N PHE A 8 -10.17 4.08 -0.50
CA PHE A 8 -11.50 4.68 -0.31
C PHE A 8 -11.49 5.80 0.74
N ASP A 9 -10.72 5.62 1.80
CA ASP A 9 -10.68 6.55 2.93
C ASP A 9 -9.76 7.75 2.68
N ALA A 10 -8.98 7.74 1.58
CA ALA A 10 -8.00 8.76 1.21
C ALA A 10 -7.00 9.07 2.35
N GLN A 11 -6.52 8.01 3.02
CA GLN A 11 -5.63 8.11 4.18
C GLN A 11 -4.37 7.29 3.99
N LEU A 12 -3.26 7.82 4.49
CA LEU A 12 -1.99 7.11 4.61
C LEU A 12 -1.52 7.18 6.06
N GLU A 13 -1.30 6.05 6.70
CA GLU A 13 -0.76 5.97 8.05
C GLU A 13 0.71 5.59 8.02
N VAL A 14 1.48 6.22 8.91
CA VAL A 14 2.84 5.80 9.23
C VAL A 14 2.88 5.26 10.65
N TRP A 15 3.46 4.08 10.76
CA TRP A 15 3.68 3.37 12.00
C TRP A 15 5.19 3.21 12.22
N VAL A 16 5.62 3.37 13.46
CA VAL A 16 7.03 3.29 13.85
C VAL A 16 7.20 2.41 15.09
N LYS A 17 8.40 1.87 15.26
CA LYS A 17 8.85 1.17 16.46
C LYS A 17 10.35 1.40 16.60
N ASN A 18 10.85 1.36 17.83
CA ASN A 18 12.26 1.63 18.10
C ASN A 18 13.11 0.35 18.05
N ASP A 19 12.52 -0.81 18.36
CA ASP A 19 13.18 -2.11 18.35
C ASP A 19 12.34 -3.13 17.57
N LEU A 20 12.99 -4.18 17.04
CA LEU A 20 12.32 -5.27 16.35
C LEU A 20 11.32 -6.02 17.24
N LYS A 21 11.56 -6.09 18.55
CA LYS A 21 10.72 -6.77 19.56
C LYS A 21 9.54 -5.93 20.02
N GLU A 22 9.56 -4.62 19.76
CA GLU A 22 8.45 -3.74 20.10
C GLU A 22 7.31 -3.83 19.08
N ASP A 23 6.12 -3.54 19.58
CA ASP A 23 4.94 -3.38 18.74
C ASP A 23 4.95 -2.00 18.08
N PHE A 24 4.40 -1.93 16.86
CA PHE A 24 4.28 -0.68 16.14
C PHE A 24 3.33 0.29 16.84
N ARG A 25 3.66 1.57 16.79
CA ARG A 25 2.81 2.67 17.25
C ARG A 25 2.49 3.58 16.08
N LEU A 26 1.25 4.05 16.03
CA LEU A 26 0.84 5.05 15.04
C LEU A 26 1.64 6.32 15.30
N PHE A 27 2.42 6.73 14.31
CA PHE A 27 3.13 8.00 14.35
C PHE A 27 2.22 9.13 13.86
N LYS A 28 1.65 8.96 12.66
CA LYS A 28 0.83 9.99 12.02
C LYS A 28 -0.05 9.43 10.92
N THR A 29 -1.18 10.09 10.69
CA THR A 29 -2.05 9.87 9.54
C THR A 29 -2.02 11.10 8.65
N TYR A 30 -1.77 10.87 7.36
CA TYR A 30 -1.69 11.84 6.28
C TYR A 30 -2.90 11.71 5.37
N ARG A 31 -3.23 12.79 4.66
CA ARG A 31 -4.30 12.76 3.65
C ARG A 31 -3.70 12.42 2.29
N VAL A 32 -4.27 11.45 1.60
CA VAL A 32 -3.98 11.22 0.18
C VAL A 32 -4.75 12.28 -0.63
N CYS A 33 -4.04 13.14 -1.37
CA CYS A 33 -4.66 14.32 -1.99
C CYS A 33 -5.65 13.97 -3.10
N MET A 34 -5.39 12.88 -3.82
CA MET A 34 -6.12 12.51 -5.02
C MET A 34 -6.18 10.99 -5.14
N ALA A 35 -7.35 10.48 -5.52
CA ALA A 35 -7.54 9.08 -5.87
C ALA A 35 -7.48 8.92 -7.39
N SER A 36 -6.71 7.95 -7.86
CA SER A 36 -6.71 7.51 -9.26
C SER A 36 -7.39 6.15 -9.38
N GLY A 37 -8.09 5.95 -10.51
CA GLY A 37 -8.77 4.70 -10.82
C GLY A 37 -10.00 4.43 -9.94
N THR A 38 -10.41 3.17 -9.92
CA THR A 38 -11.50 2.61 -9.12
C THR A 38 -10.96 1.70 -8.01
N MET A 39 -11.83 1.13 -7.17
CA MET A 39 -11.39 0.04 -6.29
C MET A 39 -11.03 -1.20 -7.12
N GLY A 40 -10.08 -1.98 -6.60
CA GLY A 40 -9.48 -3.13 -7.25
C GLY A 40 -7.99 -2.94 -7.49
N PRO A 41 -7.23 -4.04 -7.62
CA PRO A 41 -5.80 -3.98 -7.82
C PRO A 41 -5.44 -3.48 -9.22
N LYS A 42 -4.22 -2.96 -9.36
CA LYS A 42 -3.61 -2.66 -10.65
C LYS A 42 -3.25 -3.96 -11.36
N ARG A 43 -3.69 -4.13 -12.61
CA ARG A 43 -3.49 -5.36 -13.40
C ARG A 43 -2.95 -5.12 -14.80
N MET A 44 -2.86 -3.87 -15.27
CA MET A 44 -2.28 -3.57 -16.58
C MET A 44 -1.69 -2.15 -16.62
N GLU A 45 -0.69 -1.93 -17.46
CA GLU A 45 -0.25 -0.58 -17.81
C GLU A 45 -1.41 0.25 -18.40
N GLY A 46 -1.53 1.51 -17.97
CA GLY A 46 -2.59 2.39 -18.46
C GLY A 46 -3.99 2.13 -17.89
N ASP A 47 -4.17 1.24 -16.91
CA ASP A 47 -5.44 1.07 -16.19
C ASP A 47 -5.75 2.19 -15.17
N PHE A 48 -4.80 3.12 -14.97
CA PHE A 48 -4.86 4.24 -14.02
C PHE A 48 -5.15 3.84 -12.56
N GLN A 49 -4.94 2.57 -12.21
CA GLN A 49 -5.18 2.04 -10.87
C GLN A 49 -3.99 2.29 -9.94
N VAL A 50 -4.27 2.77 -8.72
CA VAL A 50 -3.36 2.54 -7.59
C VAL A 50 -3.43 1.05 -7.22
N PRO A 51 -2.29 0.34 -7.09
CA PRO A 51 -2.31 -1.08 -6.74
C PRO A 51 -2.90 -1.35 -5.36
N GLU A 52 -3.38 -2.57 -5.15
CA GLU A 52 -3.86 -3.07 -3.85
C GLU A 52 -3.07 -4.33 -3.52
N GLY A 53 -2.52 -4.41 -2.31
CA GLY A 53 -1.61 -5.50 -1.95
C GLY A 53 -0.50 -5.07 -0.99
N PHE A 54 0.56 -5.88 -0.96
CA PHE A 54 1.65 -5.76 0.00
C PHE A 54 2.97 -5.51 -0.73
N TYR A 55 3.57 -4.36 -0.42
CA TYR A 55 4.72 -3.81 -1.12
C TYR A 55 5.80 -3.42 -0.11
N TYR A 56 6.94 -2.97 -0.62
CA TYR A 56 7.94 -2.25 0.14
C TYR A 56 8.53 -1.11 -0.69
N ILE A 57 9.13 -0.14 0.01
CA ILE A 57 9.91 0.91 -0.65
C ILE A 57 11.19 0.32 -1.23
N ASN A 58 11.35 0.36 -2.54
CA ASN A 58 12.55 -0.09 -3.25
C ASN A 58 13.41 1.07 -3.79
N GLU A 59 12.89 2.30 -3.76
CA GLU A 59 13.55 3.48 -4.30
C GLU A 59 13.28 4.70 -3.43
N LEU A 60 14.32 5.49 -3.13
CA LEU A 60 14.21 6.86 -2.63
C LEU A 60 14.66 7.78 -3.76
N ASN A 61 13.74 8.55 -4.33
CA ASN A 61 14.01 9.44 -5.45
C ASN A 61 13.94 10.92 -5.04
N PRO A 62 15.08 11.58 -4.80
CA PRO A 62 15.11 12.99 -4.40
C PRO A 62 14.92 13.95 -5.59
N ARG A 63 14.97 13.46 -6.83
CA ARG A 63 14.84 14.25 -8.07
C ARG A 63 13.52 13.99 -8.79
N SER A 64 12.50 13.57 -8.05
CA SER A 64 11.16 13.38 -8.58
C SER A 64 10.65 14.66 -9.24
N LEU A 65 9.99 14.53 -10.39
CA LEU A 65 9.31 15.64 -11.07
C LEU A 65 8.08 16.14 -10.28
N TYR A 66 7.65 15.41 -9.24
CA TYR A 66 6.48 15.70 -8.41
C TYR A 66 6.87 15.98 -6.94
N HIS A 67 8.07 16.53 -6.70
CA HIS A 67 8.64 16.82 -5.38
C HIS A 67 8.82 15.59 -4.48
N LEU A 68 10.03 15.01 -4.50
CA LEU A 68 10.41 13.76 -3.81
C LEU A 68 9.52 12.54 -4.18
N ALA A 69 10.05 11.33 -4.05
CA ALA A 69 9.24 10.13 -4.23
C ALA A 69 9.81 8.91 -3.51
N LEU A 70 8.91 8.05 -3.02
CA LEU A 70 9.20 6.72 -2.49
C LEU A 70 8.62 5.69 -3.46
N GLY A 71 9.49 4.94 -4.14
CA GLY A 71 9.07 3.93 -5.12
C GLY A 71 8.63 2.66 -4.44
N LEU A 72 7.49 2.10 -4.88
CA LEU A 72 7.02 0.78 -4.47
C LEU A 72 7.61 -0.28 -5.41
N ASN A 73 7.85 -1.48 -4.89
CA ASN A 73 8.28 -2.65 -5.66
C ASN A 73 7.18 -3.24 -6.57
N TYR A 74 6.23 -2.43 -7.06
CA TYR A 74 5.23 -2.88 -8.04
C TYR A 74 5.87 -3.09 -9.43
N PRO A 75 5.58 -4.20 -10.13
CA PRO A 75 4.72 -5.31 -9.70
C PRO A 75 5.44 -6.24 -8.70
N ASN A 76 4.77 -6.58 -7.60
CA ASN A 76 5.28 -7.57 -6.64
C ASN A 76 5.07 -9.01 -7.16
N THR A 77 5.38 -10.03 -6.36
CA THR A 77 5.23 -11.45 -6.75
C THR A 77 3.79 -11.81 -7.15
N SER A 78 2.79 -11.36 -6.39
CA SER A 78 1.37 -11.59 -6.71
C SER A 78 0.98 -10.88 -8.00
N ASP A 79 1.38 -9.63 -8.16
CA ASP A 79 1.08 -8.84 -9.35
C ASP A 79 1.71 -9.47 -10.59
N LYS A 80 2.96 -9.94 -10.53
CA LYS A 80 3.62 -10.63 -11.66
C LYS A 80 2.87 -11.89 -12.13
N ILE A 81 2.12 -12.55 -11.26
CA ILE A 81 1.32 -13.73 -11.59
C ILE A 81 -0.05 -13.33 -12.16
N LEU A 82 -0.66 -12.26 -11.63
CA LEU A 82 -2.06 -11.91 -11.89
C LEU A 82 -2.28 -10.76 -12.87
N SER A 83 -1.27 -9.95 -13.16
CA SER A 83 -1.34 -8.84 -14.11
C SER A 83 -1.11 -9.31 -15.55
N ASP A 84 -1.37 -8.40 -16.50
CA ASP A 84 -1.03 -8.61 -17.90
C ASP A 84 0.43 -9.02 -18.05
N ALA A 85 0.65 -10.17 -18.71
CA ALA A 85 1.96 -10.80 -18.78
C ALA A 85 2.99 -9.99 -19.58
N GLN A 86 2.55 -9.10 -20.47
CA GLN A 86 3.45 -8.30 -21.31
C GLN A 86 3.58 -6.86 -20.80
N ARG A 87 2.49 -6.31 -20.26
CA ARG A 87 2.40 -4.91 -19.82
C ARG A 87 1.75 -4.83 -18.44
N PRO A 88 2.42 -5.34 -17.38
CA PRO A 88 1.92 -5.23 -16.02
C PRO A 88 1.90 -3.77 -15.51
N GLY A 89 2.68 -2.90 -16.15
CA GLY A 89 2.96 -1.54 -15.69
C GLY A 89 4.10 -1.50 -14.68
N ALA A 90 4.48 -0.28 -14.29
CA ALA A 90 5.57 0.00 -13.36
C ALA A 90 5.37 1.40 -12.74
N GLY A 91 6.36 1.86 -11.97
CA GLY A 91 6.46 3.27 -11.59
C GLY A 91 5.36 3.74 -10.63
N ILE A 92 5.08 2.94 -9.60
CA ILE A 92 4.15 3.32 -8.53
C ILE A 92 4.95 3.98 -7.42
N TYR A 93 4.57 5.20 -7.06
CA TYR A 93 5.27 6.00 -6.07
C TYR A 93 4.31 6.58 -5.02
N ILE A 94 4.83 6.85 -3.82
CA ILE A 94 4.28 7.86 -2.92
C ILE A 94 5.07 9.15 -3.18
N HIS A 95 4.42 10.25 -3.53
CA HIS A 95 5.11 11.49 -3.94
C HIS A 95 4.29 12.74 -3.60
N GLY A 96 4.91 13.92 -3.75
CA GLY A 96 4.29 15.23 -3.53
C GLY A 96 3.40 15.72 -4.68
N SER A 97 3.21 17.03 -4.75
CA SER A 97 2.48 17.77 -5.81
C SER A 97 0.99 17.44 -5.96
N CYS A 98 0.41 16.56 -5.14
CA CYS A 98 -1.03 16.23 -5.14
C CYS A 98 -1.64 15.88 -6.52
N VAL A 99 -0.85 15.34 -7.46
CA VAL A 99 -1.31 14.89 -8.80
C VAL A 99 -1.14 13.39 -8.92
N SER A 100 -2.02 12.67 -9.63
CA SER A 100 -1.82 11.22 -9.84
C SER A 100 -2.54 10.65 -11.04
N VAL A 101 -1.87 9.70 -11.70
CA VAL A 101 -2.41 8.80 -12.74
C VAL A 101 -2.26 7.32 -12.35
N GLY A 102 -2.09 7.03 -11.06
CA GLY A 102 -1.85 5.67 -10.53
C GLY A 102 -0.89 5.58 -9.33
N CYS A 103 -0.37 6.71 -8.85
CA CYS A 103 0.47 6.83 -7.65
C CYS A 103 -0.37 7.17 -6.39
N ILE A 104 0.29 7.26 -5.23
CA ILE A 104 -0.30 7.68 -3.95
C ILE A 104 0.19 9.10 -3.63
N PRO A 105 -0.51 10.16 -4.08
CA PRO A 105 -0.02 11.52 -3.90
C PRO A 105 -0.38 12.07 -2.51
N VAL A 106 0.59 12.73 -1.89
CA VAL A 106 0.43 13.53 -0.67
C VAL A 106 0.89 14.97 -0.96
N THR A 107 0.78 15.87 0.02
CA THR A 107 1.30 17.24 -0.15
C THR A 107 2.83 17.27 -0.07
N ASP A 108 3.45 18.35 -0.56
CA ASP A 108 4.91 18.50 -0.55
C ASP A 108 5.51 18.42 0.86
N ALA A 109 4.86 19.06 1.85
CA ALA A 109 5.31 19.00 3.23
C ALA A 109 5.19 17.58 3.83
N GLU A 110 4.16 16.83 3.43
CA GLU A 110 3.97 15.45 3.93
C GLU A 110 4.97 14.48 3.29
N ILE A 111 5.26 14.61 1.99
CA ILE A 111 6.28 13.76 1.36
C ILE A 111 7.68 14.07 1.89
N GLU A 112 8.00 15.30 2.24
CA GLU A 112 9.28 15.64 2.91
C GLU A 112 9.44 14.87 4.23
N GLU A 113 8.40 14.85 5.08
CA GLU A 113 8.39 14.10 6.33
C GLU A 113 8.51 12.59 6.08
N LEU A 114 7.72 12.04 5.15
CA LEU A 114 7.78 10.63 4.76
C LEU A 114 9.15 10.25 4.22
N TYR A 115 9.77 11.11 3.42
CA TYR A 115 11.08 10.86 2.81
C TYR A 115 12.19 10.83 3.85
N VAL A 116 12.19 11.77 4.80
CA VAL A 116 13.14 11.77 5.92
C VAL A 116 12.97 10.51 6.77
N LEU A 117 11.73 10.13 7.11
CA LEU A 117 11.46 8.91 7.89
C LEU A 117 11.92 7.65 7.16
N ALA A 118 11.68 7.56 5.85
CA ALA A 118 12.10 6.42 5.05
C ALA A 118 13.63 6.35 4.86
N SER A 119 14.29 7.51 4.70
CA SER A 119 15.76 7.60 4.66
C SER A 119 16.36 7.12 5.97
N TYR A 120 15.88 7.65 7.10
CA TYR A 120 16.33 7.25 8.43
C TYR A 120 16.12 5.76 8.69
N ALA A 121 14.94 5.22 8.33
CA ALA A 121 14.67 3.79 8.48
C ALA A 121 15.67 2.93 7.70
N ARG A 122 16.02 3.33 6.46
CA ARG A 122 17.03 2.62 5.65
C ARG A 122 18.44 2.76 6.22
N GLU A 123 18.81 3.94 6.72
CA GLU A 123 20.11 4.17 7.38
C GLU A 123 20.28 3.30 8.63
N GLU A 124 19.19 3.07 9.38
CA GLU A 124 19.13 2.15 10.52
C GLU A 124 19.00 0.66 10.12
N GLY A 125 19.23 0.33 8.85
CA GLY A 125 19.29 -1.05 8.34
C GLY A 125 17.93 -1.66 7.99
N GLN A 126 16.85 -0.88 7.94
CA GLN A 126 15.57 -1.34 7.41
C GLN A 126 15.56 -1.24 5.87
N ASP A 127 16.24 -2.16 5.20
CA ASP A 127 16.37 -2.19 3.73
C ASP A 127 15.01 -2.21 3.01
N PHE A 128 14.01 -2.88 3.61
CA PHE A 128 12.66 -3.00 3.08
C PHE A 128 11.67 -2.33 4.03
N VAL A 129 11.26 -1.10 3.71
CA VAL A 129 10.18 -0.41 4.44
C VAL A 129 8.83 -0.90 3.91
N PRO A 130 8.03 -1.66 4.69
CA PRO A 130 6.80 -2.26 4.19
C PRO A 130 5.73 -1.20 3.93
N VAL A 131 4.97 -1.41 2.87
CA VAL A 131 3.83 -0.58 2.45
C VAL A 131 2.66 -1.48 2.13
N HIS A 132 1.58 -1.40 2.90
CA HIS A 132 0.35 -2.13 2.62
C HIS A 132 -0.67 -1.17 2.02
N VAL A 133 -1.20 -1.50 0.85
CA VAL A 133 -2.22 -0.69 0.17
C VAL A 133 -3.53 -1.46 0.17
N PHE A 134 -4.50 -0.94 0.92
CA PHE A 134 -5.82 -1.54 1.11
C PHE A 134 -6.88 -0.78 0.30
N PRO A 135 -7.93 -1.49 -0.18
CA PRO A 135 -9.07 -0.82 -0.81
C PRO A 135 -9.78 0.10 0.19
N ILE A 136 -9.90 -0.33 1.44
CA ILE A 136 -10.63 0.35 2.51
C ILE A 136 -9.93 0.15 3.86
N ARG A 137 -10.34 0.96 4.84
CA ARG A 137 -10.25 0.65 6.26
C ARG A 137 -11.27 -0.42 6.66
N PHE A 138 -10.82 -1.64 6.97
CA PHE A 138 -11.71 -2.74 7.38
C PHE A 138 -12.26 -2.57 8.82
N ASP A 139 -11.70 -1.65 9.61
CA ASP A 139 -12.23 -1.23 10.91
C ASP A 139 -13.33 -0.14 10.81
N ASN A 140 -13.63 0.34 9.60
CA ASN A 140 -14.65 1.35 9.36
C ASN A 140 -15.91 0.75 8.72
N LYS A 141 -17.04 0.81 9.44
CA LYS A 141 -18.32 0.26 8.97
C LYS A 141 -18.76 0.82 7.61
N LYS A 142 -18.64 2.13 7.39
CA LYS A 142 -19.06 2.76 6.13
C LYS A 142 -18.23 2.24 4.95
N SER A 143 -16.92 2.11 5.16
CA SER A 143 -15.99 1.64 4.14
C SER A 143 -16.23 0.15 3.82
N VAL A 144 -16.49 -0.66 4.84
CA VAL A 144 -16.87 -2.08 4.67
C VAL A 144 -18.20 -2.24 3.93
N ASP A 145 -19.24 -1.48 4.29
CA ASP A 145 -20.54 -1.53 3.63
C ASP A 145 -20.43 -1.12 2.14
N PHE A 146 -19.62 -0.10 1.84
CA PHE A 146 -19.31 0.31 0.46
C PHE A 146 -18.63 -0.82 -0.33
N LEU A 147 -17.57 -1.43 0.21
CA LEU A 147 -16.84 -2.48 -0.50
C LEU A 147 -17.71 -3.72 -0.76
N LYS A 148 -18.51 -4.13 0.23
CA LYS A 148 -19.45 -5.26 0.10
C LYS A 148 -20.46 -5.02 -1.01
N GLN A 149 -21.03 -3.82 -1.09
CA GLN A 149 -21.96 -3.46 -2.15
C GLN A 149 -21.28 -3.44 -3.52
N LEU A 150 -20.04 -2.97 -3.59
CA LEU A 150 -19.28 -2.89 -4.84
C LEU A 150 -18.93 -4.28 -5.39
N TYR A 151 -18.54 -5.22 -4.52
CA TYR A 151 -18.07 -6.55 -4.93
C TYR A 151 -19.12 -7.66 -4.84
N LYS A 152 -20.38 -7.34 -4.50
CA LYS A 152 -21.46 -8.32 -4.25
C LYS A 152 -21.58 -9.45 -5.29
N ASP A 153 -21.35 -9.12 -6.56
CA ASP A 153 -21.49 -10.04 -7.71
C ASP A 153 -20.13 -10.41 -8.33
N ASN A 154 -19.02 -10.16 -7.63
CA ASN A 154 -17.65 -10.43 -8.09
C ASN A 154 -16.90 -11.34 -7.10
N PRO A 155 -17.03 -12.68 -7.23
CA PRO A 155 -16.41 -13.64 -6.33
C PRO A 155 -14.88 -13.52 -6.24
N GLU A 156 -14.22 -13.16 -7.34
CA GLU A 156 -12.76 -12.98 -7.37
C GLU A 156 -12.33 -11.80 -6.49
N MET A 157 -13.04 -10.67 -6.60
CA MET A 157 -12.77 -9.50 -5.78
C MET A 157 -13.14 -9.71 -4.31
N ILE A 158 -14.21 -10.44 -4.01
CA ILE A 158 -14.53 -10.86 -2.64
C ILE A 158 -13.39 -11.72 -2.06
N LYS A 159 -12.92 -12.71 -2.82
CA LYS A 159 -11.81 -13.58 -2.40
C LYS A 159 -10.52 -12.78 -2.18
N PHE A 160 -10.23 -11.83 -3.06
CA PHE A 160 -9.06 -10.97 -2.97
C PHE A 160 -9.14 -10.04 -1.76
N SER A 161 -10.27 -9.34 -1.55
CA SER A 161 -10.45 -8.44 -0.40
C SER A 161 -10.36 -9.18 0.93
N ALA A 162 -10.86 -10.41 1.00
CA ALA A 162 -10.75 -11.24 2.20
C ALA A 162 -9.29 -11.60 2.55
N GLN A 163 -8.39 -11.69 1.56
CA GLN A 163 -6.96 -11.90 1.82
C GLN A 163 -6.32 -10.64 2.43
N LEU A 164 -6.68 -9.47 1.90
CA LEU A 164 -6.22 -8.19 2.44
C LEU A 164 -6.76 -7.92 3.85
N GLU A 165 -8.04 -8.22 4.08
CA GLU A 165 -8.70 -8.08 5.38
C GLU A 165 -8.02 -8.93 6.46
N LYS A 166 -7.61 -10.16 6.15
CA LYS A 166 -6.86 -11.02 7.08
C LYS A 166 -5.57 -10.36 7.55
N ALA A 167 -4.75 -9.87 6.62
CA ALA A 167 -3.49 -9.19 6.97
C ALA A 167 -3.73 -7.87 7.72
N PHE A 168 -4.78 -7.12 7.34
CA PHE A 168 -5.19 -5.92 8.05
C PHE A 168 -5.52 -6.24 9.50
N ASN A 169 -6.39 -7.23 9.74
CA ASN A 169 -6.83 -7.61 11.07
C ASN A 169 -5.69 -8.16 11.93
N GLU A 170 -4.78 -8.95 11.36
CA GLU A 170 -3.61 -9.46 12.07
C GLU A 170 -2.74 -8.33 12.63
N PHE A 171 -2.42 -7.33 11.79
CA PHE A 171 -1.72 -6.14 12.25
C PHE A 171 -2.56 -5.31 13.24
N GLN A 172 -3.87 -5.18 12.99
CA GLN A 172 -4.75 -4.35 13.82
C GLN A 172 -4.88 -4.87 15.26
N ASN A 173 -4.79 -6.18 15.45
CA ASN A 173 -4.91 -6.84 16.75
C ASN A 173 -3.57 -6.92 17.49
N THR A 174 -2.47 -7.11 16.76
CA THR A 174 -1.15 -7.40 17.36
C THR A 174 -0.21 -6.20 17.33
N HIS A 175 -0.47 -5.22 16.45
CA HIS A 175 0.47 -4.18 16.05
C HIS A 175 1.84 -4.74 15.63
N ARG A 176 1.86 -5.98 15.10
CA ARG A 176 3.03 -6.62 14.50
C ARG A 176 2.75 -6.89 13.04
N LEU A 177 3.79 -6.71 12.23
CA LEU A 177 3.67 -6.99 10.81
C LEU A 177 3.50 -8.49 10.57
N PRO A 178 2.42 -8.92 9.91
CA PRO A 178 2.27 -10.31 9.55
C PRO A 178 3.30 -10.70 8.50
N VAL A 179 3.72 -11.97 8.52
CA VAL A 179 4.44 -12.56 7.39
C VAL A 179 3.44 -12.82 6.28
N ILE A 180 3.71 -12.30 5.09
CA ILE A 180 2.81 -12.45 3.94
C ILE A 180 3.56 -13.18 2.84
N LEU A 181 3.02 -14.32 2.43
CA LEU A 181 3.50 -15.15 1.35
C LEU A 181 2.57 -15.04 0.14
N THR A 182 3.07 -15.43 -1.03
CA THR A 182 2.28 -15.53 -2.26
C THR A 182 2.27 -16.99 -2.71
N ASP A 183 1.08 -17.57 -2.91
CA ASP A 183 0.94 -18.93 -3.43
C ASP A 183 1.22 -18.99 -4.95
N PRO A 184 1.37 -20.19 -5.56
CA PRO A 184 1.62 -20.31 -7.00
C PRO A 184 0.52 -19.74 -7.90
N LYS A 185 -0.67 -19.43 -7.35
CA LYS A 185 -1.79 -18.80 -8.06
C LYS A 185 -1.83 -17.28 -7.84
N GLY A 186 -0.84 -16.70 -7.16
CA GLY A 186 -0.76 -15.27 -6.87
C GLY A 186 -1.62 -14.82 -5.69
N ASN A 187 -2.25 -15.71 -4.93
CA ASN A 187 -3.02 -15.33 -3.73
C ASN A 187 -2.06 -15.03 -2.57
N TYR A 188 -2.40 -14.03 -1.76
CA TYR A 188 -1.72 -13.76 -0.50
C TYR A 188 -2.16 -14.74 0.59
N VAL A 189 -1.18 -15.26 1.33
CA VAL A 189 -1.38 -16.20 2.43
C VAL A 189 -0.57 -15.69 3.62
N LEU A 190 -1.18 -15.66 4.81
CA LEU A 190 -0.44 -15.33 6.03
C LEU A 190 0.45 -16.50 6.43
N GLY A 191 1.73 -16.21 6.70
CA GLY A 191 2.65 -17.17 7.29
C GLY A 191 2.22 -17.50 8.72
N SER A 192 2.31 -18.78 9.08
CA SER A 192 2.16 -19.30 10.43
C SER A 192 3.42 -19.09 11.26
#